data_AF-A0AAD3XUC2-F1
#
_entry.id   AF-A0AAD3XUC2-F1
#
_cell.length_a   1.000
_cell.length_b   1.000
_cell.length_c   1.000
_cell.angle_alpha   90.00
_cell.angle_beta   90.00
_cell.angle_gamma   90.00
#
_symmetry.space_group_name_H-M   'P 1'
#
loop_
_entity.id
_entity.type
_entity.pdbx_description
1 polymer ?
#
loop_
_entity_poly.entity_id
_entity_poly.type
_entity_poly.pdbx_seq_one_letter_code
_entity_poly.pdbx_strand_id
1 'polypeptide(L)'
;MRPPISLEKEFLKKWVMGLQKWSSTSKEMSFLERKKAIKLSADVAMASARNGSTLWSRALIAGASKDPDTNAIVKHVVTGSTAFASLPPPIRLGRRRVCSNKALRKARINHFRRPSRKSAASSIVKRLVKKRTQVIKGLVPGGERIDDESCLIKETLDYVISLRAQVHVMQQIANAAELLNTNNN
;
A
#
# COMPACT_ATOMS: atom_id res chain seq x y z
N MET A 1 2.76 -14.86 1.28
CA MET A 1 1.64 -13.90 1.09
C MET A 1 0.55 -14.25 2.09
N ARG A 2 -0.09 -13.27 2.73
CA ARG A 2 -1.18 -13.52 3.69
C ARG A 2 -2.44 -13.97 2.92
N PRO A 3 -3.19 -14.99 3.37
CA PRO A 3 -4.37 -15.47 2.65
C PRO A 3 -5.46 -14.39 2.56
N PRO A 4 -6.21 -14.29 1.44
CA PRO A 4 -7.17 -13.20 1.18
C PRO A 4 -8.20 -12.99 2.30
N ILE A 5 -8.81 -14.07 2.80
CA ILE A 5 -9.84 -14.03 3.85
C ILE A 5 -9.32 -13.41 5.15
N SER A 6 -8.06 -13.70 5.50
CA SER A 6 -7.45 -13.10 6.70
C SER A 6 -7.11 -11.61 6.51
N LEU A 7 -6.84 -11.19 5.27
CA LEU A 7 -6.60 -9.79 4.95
C LEU A 7 -7.89 -8.97 5.01
N GLU A 8 -8.99 -9.51 4.47
CA GLU A 8 -10.31 -8.88 4.51
C GLU A 8 -10.81 -8.68 5.95
N LYS A 9 -10.68 -9.71 6.80
CA LYS A 9 -11.02 -9.62 8.22
C LYS A 9 -10.20 -8.58 8.97
N GLU A 10 -8.88 -8.56 8.76
CA GLU A 10 -7.99 -7.56 9.35
C GLU A 10 -8.32 -6.14 8.85
N PHE A 11 -8.54 -5.99 7.54
CA PHE A 11 -8.97 -4.73 6.95
C PHE A 11 -10.26 -4.24 7.59
N LEU A 12 -11.31 -5.07 7.66
CA LEU A 12 -12.60 -4.71 8.24
C LEU A 12 -12.44 -4.30 9.72
N LYS A 13 -11.73 -5.09 10.51
CA LYS A 13 -11.46 -4.77 11.93
C LYS A 13 -10.80 -3.40 12.07
N LYS A 14 -9.74 -3.15 11.30
CA LYS A 14 -9.00 -1.88 11.33
C LYS A 14 -9.83 -0.72 10.79
N TRP A 15 -10.70 -0.96 9.82
CA TRP A 15 -11.55 0.06 9.24
C TRP A 15 -12.65 0.50 10.21
N VAL A 16 -13.30 -0.45 10.89
CA VAL A 16 -14.26 -0.14 11.98
C VAL A 16 -13.60 0.71 13.07
N MET A 17 -12.38 0.37 13.50
CA MET A 17 -11.63 1.18 14.47
C MET A 17 -11.39 2.62 13.98
N GLY A 18 -11.11 2.80 12.69
CA GLY A 18 -10.90 4.13 12.12
C GLY A 18 -12.19 4.94 11.99
N LEU A 19 -13.30 4.30 11.61
CA LEU A 19 -14.62 4.93 11.50
C LEU A 19 -15.21 5.31 12.87
N GLN A 20 -15.01 4.47 13.89
CA GLN A 20 -15.41 4.78 15.27
C GLN A 20 -14.77 6.08 15.75
N LYS A 21 -13.49 6.30 15.43
CA LYS A 21 -12.80 7.54 15.79
C LYS A 21 -13.50 8.78 15.22
N TRP A 22 -13.91 8.75 13.96
CA TRP A 22 -14.65 9.87 13.35
C TRP A 22 -16.04 10.06 13.95
N SER A 23 -16.74 8.96 14.21
CA SER A 23 -18.09 8.98 14.81
C SER A 23 -18.09 9.62 16.20
N SER A 24 -17.00 9.47 16.96
CA SER A 24 -16.84 10.09 18.28
C SER A 24 -16.32 11.53 18.25
N THR A 25 -15.74 12.00 17.15
CA THR A 25 -14.99 13.28 17.12
C THR A 25 -15.79 14.45 16.53
N SER A 26 -16.83 14.22 15.71
CA SER A 26 -17.64 15.33 15.19
C SER A 26 -19.10 14.94 14.95
N LYS A 27 -20.03 15.76 15.47
CA LYS A 27 -21.48 15.64 15.27
C LYS A 27 -21.97 16.30 13.97
N GLU A 28 -21.19 17.22 13.39
CA GLU A 28 -21.46 17.86 12.12
C GLU A 28 -20.20 17.87 11.24
N MET A 29 -20.21 16.98 10.25
CA MET A 29 -19.23 17.01 9.15
C MET A 29 -19.98 17.28 7.86
N SER A 30 -19.45 18.17 7.03
CA SER A 30 -19.93 18.33 5.67
C SER A 30 -19.82 17.01 4.91
N PHE A 31 -20.61 16.87 3.85
CA PHE A 31 -20.55 15.69 2.98
C PHE A 31 -19.13 15.43 2.44
N LEU A 32 -18.41 16.50 2.09
CA LEU A 32 -17.05 16.40 1.55
C LEU A 32 -16.06 15.91 2.61
N GLU A 33 -16.17 16.38 3.85
CA GLU A 33 -15.35 15.92 4.97
C GLU A 33 -15.65 14.46 5.30
N ARG A 34 -16.93 14.05 5.34
CA ARG A 34 -17.31 12.65 5.54
C ARG A 34 -16.70 11.74 4.47
N LYS A 35 -16.79 12.13 3.20
CA LYS A 35 -16.19 11.36 2.09
C LYS A 35 -14.68 11.24 2.25
N LYS A 36 -13.99 12.33 2.61
CA LYS A 36 -12.53 12.33 2.86
C LYS A 36 -12.18 11.44 4.06
N ALA A 37 -12.90 11.55 5.17
CA ALA A 37 -12.72 10.77 6.39
C ALA A 37 -12.86 9.27 6.14
N ILE A 38 -13.91 8.86 5.42
CA ILE A 38 -14.15 7.46 5.03
C ILE A 38 -12.98 6.94 4.18
N LYS A 39 -12.56 7.70 3.16
CA LYS A 39 -11.44 7.33 2.28
C LYS A 39 -10.13 7.17 3.08
N LEU A 40 -9.79 8.17 3.89
CA LEU A 40 -8.58 8.18 4.70
C LEU A 40 -8.57 7.03 5.71
N SER A 41 -9.71 6.76 6.36
CA SER A 41 -9.85 5.63 7.27
C SER A 41 -9.64 4.30 6.56
N ALA A 42 -10.12 4.15 5.32
CA ALA A 42 -9.93 2.94 4.53
C ALA A 42 -8.46 2.77 4.11
N ASP A 43 -7.81 3.85 3.64
CA ASP A 43 -6.39 3.84 3.26
C ASP A 43 -5.49 3.45 4.46
N VAL A 44 -5.75 4.03 5.64
CA VAL A 44 -5.01 3.71 6.88
C VAL A 44 -5.29 2.27 7.33
N ALA A 45 -6.53 1.81 7.25
CA ALA A 45 -6.89 0.44 7.63
C ALA A 45 -6.24 -0.60 6.72
N MET A 46 -6.28 -0.39 5.40
CA MET A 46 -5.65 -1.26 4.40
C MET A 46 -4.13 -1.30 4.59
N ALA A 47 -3.49 -0.16 4.81
CA ALA A 47 -2.06 -0.09 5.09
C ALA A 47 -1.71 -0.79 6.42
N SER A 48 -2.51 -0.57 7.45
CA SER A 48 -2.33 -1.16 8.79
C SER A 48 -2.54 -2.67 8.78
N ALA A 49 -3.47 -3.19 7.95
CA ALA A 49 -3.68 -4.61 7.76
C ALA A 49 -2.43 -5.31 7.20
N ARG A 50 -1.53 -4.60 6.51
CA ARG A 50 -0.22 -5.12 6.09
C ARG A 50 0.86 -5.06 7.16
N ASN A 51 0.57 -4.61 8.38
CA ASN A 51 1.53 -4.50 9.48
C ASN A 51 2.82 -3.73 9.08
N GLY A 52 2.74 -2.80 8.12
CA GLY A 52 3.89 -1.99 7.68
C GLY A 52 4.97 -2.80 6.97
N SER A 53 4.64 -4.02 6.53
CA SER A 53 5.58 -4.94 5.87
C SER A 53 5.93 -4.53 4.44
N THR A 54 5.16 -3.63 3.82
CA THR A 54 5.33 -3.18 2.44
C THR A 54 5.71 -1.72 2.37
N LEU A 55 6.42 -1.33 1.32
CA LEU A 55 6.79 0.07 1.10
C LEU A 55 5.56 0.94 0.86
N TRP A 56 4.57 0.42 0.10
CA TRP A 56 3.35 1.17 -0.19
C TRP A 56 2.50 1.43 1.07
N SER A 57 2.40 0.47 2.00
CA SER A 57 1.63 0.65 3.23
C SER A 57 2.27 1.70 4.13
N ARG A 58 3.60 1.70 4.22
CA ARG A 58 4.36 2.73 4.94
C ARG A 58 4.20 4.11 4.32
N ALA A 59 4.16 4.19 2.99
CA ALA A 59 3.94 5.45 2.28
C ALA A 59 2.56 6.06 2.61
N LEU A 60 1.51 5.24 2.63
CA LEU A 60 0.16 5.68 3.01
C LEU A 60 0.09 6.16 4.46
N ILE A 61 0.65 5.39 5.41
CA ILE A 61 0.68 5.75 6.83
C ILE A 61 1.47 7.05 7.03
N ALA A 62 2.66 7.17 6.42
CA ALA A 62 3.47 8.38 6.52
C ALA A 62 2.78 9.60 5.88
N GLY A 63 1.96 9.40 4.85
CA GLY A 63 1.11 10.45 4.28
C GLY A 63 0.03 10.90 5.25
N ALA A 64 -0.68 9.95 5.85
CA ALA A 64 -1.74 10.21 6.82
C ALA A 64 -1.23 10.75 8.17
N SER A 65 0.03 10.55 8.54
CA SER A 65 0.58 11.13 9.78
C SER A 65 0.93 12.62 9.67
N LYS A 66 0.90 13.22 8.46
CA LYS A 66 1.25 14.64 8.26
C LYS A 66 0.16 15.60 8.69
N ASP A 67 -1.09 15.18 8.58
CA ASP A 67 -2.25 15.95 8.97
C ASP A 67 -2.65 15.55 10.41
N PRO A 68 -2.88 16.52 11.31
CA PRO A 68 -3.13 16.27 12.73
C PRO A 68 -4.39 15.42 12.98
N ASP A 69 -5.45 15.62 12.20
CA ASP A 69 -6.72 14.92 12.37
C ASP A 69 -6.56 13.45 11.94
N THR A 70 -5.84 13.24 10.84
CA THR A 70 -5.58 11.89 10.33
C THR A 70 -4.54 11.15 11.17
N ASN A 71 -3.60 11.86 11.78
CA ASN A 71 -2.61 11.27 12.69
C ASN A 71 -3.28 10.64 13.91
N ALA A 72 -4.36 11.22 14.42
CA ALA A 72 -5.13 10.63 15.52
C ALA A 72 -5.72 9.26 15.15
N ILE A 73 -6.17 9.09 13.90
CA ILE A 73 -6.68 7.81 13.38
C ILE A 73 -5.54 6.83 13.19
N VAL A 74 -4.43 7.27 12.58
CA VAL A 74 -3.25 6.44 12.40
C VAL A 74 -2.85 5.86 13.75
N LYS A 75 -2.72 6.69 14.79
CA LYS A 75 -2.46 6.22 16.15
C LYS A 75 -3.53 5.22 16.56
N HIS A 76 -4.81 5.56 16.54
CA HIS A 76 -5.90 4.67 16.99
C HIS A 76 -5.91 3.29 16.30
N VAL A 77 -5.77 3.25 14.97
CA VAL A 77 -5.82 2.02 14.15
C VAL A 77 -4.54 1.19 14.30
N VAL A 78 -3.40 1.86 14.50
CA VAL A 78 -2.07 1.23 14.61
C VAL A 78 -1.73 0.78 16.04
N THR A 79 -2.35 1.36 17.09
CA THR A 79 -1.97 1.20 18.52
C THR A 79 -1.92 -0.26 19.04
N GLY A 80 -2.46 -1.24 18.33
CA GLY A 80 -2.33 -2.67 18.68
C GLY A 80 -1.13 -3.41 18.06
N SER A 81 -0.28 -2.74 17.28
CA SER A 81 0.78 -3.39 16.50
C SER A 81 2.13 -2.74 16.81
N THR A 82 2.90 -3.39 17.69
CA THR A 82 4.23 -2.95 18.18
C THR A 82 5.28 -2.74 17.08
N ALA A 83 4.98 -3.13 15.84
CA ALA A 83 5.88 -3.01 14.68
C ALA A 83 5.98 -1.59 14.10
N PHE A 84 5.05 -0.67 14.43
CA PHE A 84 4.99 0.65 13.79
C PHE A 84 5.54 1.80 14.64
N ALA A 85 5.47 1.69 15.97
CA ALA A 85 5.93 2.74 16.90
C ALA A 85 7.46 2.94 16.87
N SER A 86 8.21 2.00 16.29
CA SER A 86 9.67 2.03 16.16
C SER A 86 10.16 2.34 14.74
N LEU A 87 9.27 2.71 13.81
CA LEU A 87 9.68 3.01 12.45
C LEU A 87 10.24 4.44 12.37
N PRO A 88 11.51 4.62 11.94
CA PRO A 88 12.06 5.95 11.73
C PRO A 88 11.24 6.71 10.66
N PRO A 89 11.40 8.05 10.54
CA PRO A 89 10.79 8.87 9.48
C PRO A 89 11.05 8.28 8.08
N PRO A 90 10.50 8.82 6.98
CA PRO A 90 10.90 8.42 5.63
C PRO A 90 12.36 8.85 5.37
N ILE A 91 13.30 8.23 6.08
CA ILE A 91 14.73 8.38 5.92
C ILE A 91 15.04 7.80 4.56
N ARG A 92 15.71 8.63 3.76
CA ARG A 92 16.37 8.29 2.50
C ARG A 92 16.78 6.83 2.53
N LEU A 93 16.30 6.04 1.57
CA LEU A 93 16.60 4.60 1.42
C LEU A 93 18.10 4.38 1.19
N GLY A 94 18.89 4.54 2.25
CA GLY A 94 20.18 3.92 2.41
C GLY A 94 19.95 2.44 2.64
N ARG A 95 19.99 1.66 1.56
CA ARG A 95 20.52 0.29 1.54
C ARG A 95 19.97 -0.75 2.54
N ARG A 96 18.74 -0.67 3.04
CA ARG A 96 18.12 -1.86 3.66
C ARG A 96 17.52 -2.78 2.60
N ARG A 97 18.40 -3.69 2.16
CA ARG A 97 18.15 -4.93 1.42
C ARG A 97 16.93 -5.69 1.96
N VAL A 98 15.75 -5.44 1.41
CA VAL A 98 14.57 -6.32 1.60
C VAL A 98 14.24 -7.11 0.31
N CYS A 99 15.07 -6.94 -0.74
CA CYS A 99 14.98 -7.71 -1.99
C CYS A 99 16.35 -8.26 -2.42
N SER A 100 17.14 -8.84 -1.51
CA SER A 100 18.39 -9.51 -1.89
C SER A 100 18.50 -10.91 -1.30
N ASN A 101 17.88 -11.89 -1.96
CA ASN A 101 18.34 -13.27 -1.87
C ASN A 101 19.14 -13.57 -3.14
N LYS A 102 20.40 -13.17 -3.14
CA LYS A 102 21.46 -13.77 -3.96
C LYS A 102 22.72 -13.89 -3.12
N ALA A 103 22.66 -14.75 -2.11
CA ALA A 103 23.84 -15.45 -1.69
C ALA A 103 24.20 -16.41 -2.82
N LEU A 104 25.17 -16.04 -3.65
CA LEU A 104 26.18 -16.93 -4.20
C LEU A 104 27.29 -16.05 -4.79
N ARG A 105 28.40 -16.03 -4.05
CA ARG A 105 29.71 -15.63 -4.53
C ARG A 105 30.03 -16.44 -5.79
N LYS A 106 30.33 -15.79 -6.91
CA LYS A 106 31.13 -16.40 -7.98
C LYS A 106 32.13 -15.38 -8.51
N ALA A 107 33.36 -15.86 -8.64
CA ALA A 107 34.59 -15.12 -8.81
C ALA A 107 34.57 -14.15 -10.01
N ARG A 108 35.36 -13.08 -9.89
CA ARG A 108 35.75 -12.20 -10.98
C ARG A 108 36.51 -13.02 -12.03
N ILE A 109 35.80 -13.49 -13.05
CA ILE A 109 36.42 -13.83 -14.33
C ILE A 109 36.08 -12.66 -15.27
N ASN A 110 37.04 -11.78 -15.45
CA ASN A 110 37.03 -10.74 -16.48
C ASN A 110 37.11 -11.44 -17.84
N HIS A 111 35.98 -11.90 -18.35
CA HIS A 111 35.88 -12.19 -19.76
C HIS A 111 35.38 -10.92 -20.46
N PHE A 112 36.23 -10.33 -21.29
CA PHE A 112 35.91 -9.24 -22.21
C PHE A 112 34.62 -9.56 -22.98
N ARG A 113 33.48 -9.10 -22.45
CA ARG A 113 32.22 -9.15 -23.19
C ARG A 113 32.30 -8.10 -24.28
N ARG A 114 32.51 -8.55 -25.52
CA ARG A 114 32.27 -7.77 -26.73
C ARG A 114 30.92 -7.04 -26.60
N PRO A 115 30.81 -5.75 -26.97
CA PRO A 115 29.53 -5.08 -27.00
C PRO A 115 28.65 -5.77 -28.06
N SER A 116 27.71 -6.61 -27.62
CA SER A 116 26.69 -7.15 -28.51
C SER A 116 25.95 -5.97 -29.12
N ARG A 117 25.93 -5.85 -30.45
CA ARG A 117 25.09 -4.88 -31.17
C ARG A 117 23.65 -5.11 -30.72
N LYS A 118 23.15 -4.27 -29.81
CA LYS A 118 21.77 -4.36 -29.33
C LYS A 118 20.89 -4.03 -30.54
N SER A 119 20.02 -4.96 -30.94
CA SER A 119 19.10 -4.71 -32.05
C SER A 119 18.19 -3.53 -31.72
N ALA A 120 17.76 -2.79 -32.74
CA ALA A 120 16.77 -1.72 -32.60
C ALA A 120 15.48 -2.22 -31.89
N ALA A 121 15.11 -3.48 -32.09
CA ALA A 121 14.02 -4.11 -31.36
C ALA A 121 14.26 -4.13 -29.83
N SER A 122 15.49 -4.43 -29.37
CA SER A 122 15.82 -4.42 -27.93
C SER A 122 15.76 -3.02 -27.32
N SER A 123 16.14 -1.97 -28.05
CA SER A 123 16.04 -0.59 -27.56
C SER A 123 14.58 -0.11 -27.49
N ILE A 124 13.74 -0.49 -28.46
CA ILE A 124 12.29 -0.22 -28.44
C ILE A 124 11.63 -0.90 -27.24
N VAL A 125 11.89 -2.19 -27.00
CA VAL A 125 11.35 -2.93 -25.86
C VAL A 125 11.77 -2.28 -24.54
N LYS A 126 13.04 -1.89 -24.38
CA LYS A 126 13.52 -1.19 -23.18
C LYS A 126 12.82 0.15 -22.97
N ARG A 127 12.59 0.91 -24.04
CA ARG A 127 11.86 2.19 -23.96
C ARG A 127 10.42 1.97 -23.52
N LEU A 128 9.76 0.94 -24.05
CA LEU A 128 8.39 0.58 -23.65
C LEU A 128 8.31 0.13 -22.19
N VAL A 129 9.22 -0.75 -21.76
CA VAL A 129 9.30 -1.21 -20.36
C VAL A 129 9.53 -0.01 -19.45
N LYS A 130 10.49 0.88 -19.76
CA LYS A 130 10.75 2.08 -18.96
C LYS A 130 9.51 2.98 -18.82
N LYS A 131 8.75 3.19 -19.91
CA LYS A 131 7.50 3.96 -19.87
C LYS A 131 6.46 3.30 -18.96
N ARG A 132 6.23 1.99 -19.10
CA ARG A 132 5.28 1.25 -18.27
C ARG A 132 5.69 1.24 -16.79
N THR A 133 6.97 1.02 -16.51
CA THR A 133 7.54 1.12 -15.16
C THR A 133 7.28 2.48 -14.56
N GLN A 134 7.46 3.57 -15.32
CA GLN A 134 7.18 4.92 -14.82
C GLN A 134 5.70 5.13 -14.47
N VAL A 135 4.78 4.59 -15.28
CA VAL A 135 3.35 4.61 -14.96
C VAL A 135 3.07 3.85 -13.66
N ILE A 136 3.61 2.64 -13.51
CA ILE A 136 3.42 1.84 -12.28
C ILE A 136 3.96 2.57 -11.05
N LYS A 137 5.13 3.22 -11.16
CA LYS A 137 5.72 4.01 -10.07
C LYS A 137 4.78 5.11 -9.55
N GLY A 138 4.01 5.74 -10.43
CA GLY A 138 3.03 6.77 -10.04
C GLY A 138 1.67 6.24 -9.57
N LEU A 139 1.37 4.97 -9.81
CA LEU A 139 0.12 4.33 -9.38
C LEU A 139 0.23 3.69 -7.99
N VAL A 140 1.40 3.15 -7.66
CA VAL A 140 1.66 2.53 -6.35
C VAL A 140 2.08 3.60 -5.36
N PRO A 141 1.44 3.72 -4.19
CA PRO A 141 1.85 4.68 -3.17
C PRO A 141 3.34 4.56 -2.82
N GLY A 142 4.11 5.61 -3.05
CA GLY A 142 5.56 5.62 -2.81
C GLY A 142 6.39 4.83 -3.84
N GLY A 143 5.80 4.38 -4.94
CA GLY A 143 6.46 3.64 -6.01
C GLY A 143 7.55 4.45 -6.72
N GLU A 144 7.46 5.79 -6.70
CA GLU A 144 8.47 6.69 -7.29
C GLU A 144 9.84 6.52 -6.65
N ARG A 145 9.88 6.03 -5.40
CA ARG A 145 11.10 5.82 -4.61
C ARG A 145 11.69 4.42 -4.79
N ILE A 146 11.07 3.55 -5.59
CA ILE A 146 11.51 2.16 -5.80
C ILE A 146 12.35 2.08 -7.08
N ASP A 147 13.66 1.84 -6.93
CA ASP A 147 14.56 1.73 -8.08
C ASP A 147 14.64 0.31 -8.67
N ASP A 148 14.47 -0.71 -7.84
CA ASP A 148 14.52 -2.11 -8.26
C ASP A 148 13.19 -2.55 -8.89
N GLU A 149 13.22 -2.98 -10.16
CA GLU A 149 12.03 -3.40 -10.91
C GLU A 149 11.34 -4.61 -10.28
N SER A 150 12.11 -5.57 -9.76
CA SER A 150 11.53 -6.76 -9.11
C SER A 150 10.79 -6.39 -7.82
N CYS A 151 11.34 -5.46 -7.04
CA CYS A 151 10.69 -4.89 -5.86
C CYS A 151 9.41 -4.15 -6.24
N LEU A 152 9.44 -3.31 -7.29
CA LEU A 152 8.28 -2.57 -7.77
C LEU A 152 7.13 -3.51 -8.14
N ILE A 153 7.40 -4.58 -8.90
CA ILE A 153 6.38 -5.57 -9.28
C ILE A 153 5.83 -6.28 -8.04
N LYS A 154 6.67 -6.65 -7.08
CA LYS A 154 6.24 -7.30 -5.84
C LYS A 154 5.31 -6.39 -5.02
N GLU A 155 5.68 -5.12 -4.85
CA GLU A 155 4.87 -4.11 -4.15
C GLU A 155 3.56 -3.84 -4.89
N THR A 156 3.59 -3.78 -6.22
CA THR A 156 2.40 -3.61 -7.06
C THR A 156 1.42 -4.78 -6.88
N LEU A 157 1.91 -6.02 -6.93
CA LEU A 157 1.09 -7.21 -6.74
C LEU A 157 0.45 -7.24 -5.36
N ASP A 158 1.21 -6.92 -4.31
CA ASP A 158 0.66 -6.86 -2.96
C ASP A 158 -0.39 -5.76 -2.80
N TYR A 159 -0.16 -4.60 -3.43
CA TYR A 159 -1.12 -3.49 -3.43
C TYR A 159 -2.41 -3.86 -4.17
N VAL A 160 -2.33 -4.51 -5.34
CA VAL A 160 -3.52 -5.01 -6.07
C VAL A 160 -4.33 -6.00 -5.23
N ILE A 161 -3.67 -6.92 -4.52
CA ILE A 161 -4.37 -7.85 -3.62
C ILE A 161 -5.08 -7.09 -2.51
N SER A 162 -4.45 -6.05 -1.97
CA SER A 162 -5.02 -5.23 -0.89
C SER A 162 -6.21 -4.40 -1.36
N LEU A 163 -6.13 -3.81 -2.56
CA LEU A 163 -7.25 -3.10 -3.19
C LEU A 163 -8.44 -4.04 -3.45
N ARG A 164 -8.20 -5.27 -3.92
CA ARG A 164 -9.26 -6.26 -4.12
C ARG A 164 -9.97 -6.60 -2.81
N ALA A 165 -9.21 -6.84 -1.74
CA ALA A 165 -9.77 -7.11 -0.42
C ALA A 165 -10.59 -5.91 0.12
N GLN A 166 -10.08 -4.69 -0.04
CA GLN A 166 -10.79 -3.46 0.33
C GLN A 166 -12.12 -3.36 -0.42
N VAL A 167 -12.11 -3.46 -1.75
CA VAL A 167 -13.33 -3.36 -2.57
C VAL A 167 -14.33 -4.46 -2.21
N HIS A 168 -13.86 -5.70 -2.01
CA HIS A 168 -14.72 -6.82 -1.65
C HIS A 168 -15.49 -6.55 -0.35
N VAL A 169 -14.79 -6.14 0.71
CA VAL A 169 -15.41 -5.83 2.01
C VAL A 169 -16.39 -4.66 1.89
N MET A 170 -16.02 -3.61 1.15
CA MET A 170 -16.91 -2.45 0.94
C MET A 170 -18.19 -2.84 0.20
N GLN A 171 -18.10 -3.71 -0.81
CA GLN A 171 -19.27 -4.20 -1.54
C GLN A 171 -20.18 -5.04 -0.65
N GLN A 172 -19.61 -5.92 0.19
CA GLN A 172 -20.40 -6.72 1.13
C GLN A 172 -21.20 -5.84 2.10
N ILE A 173 -20.60 -4.76 2.60
CA ILE A 173 -21.29 -3.81 3.48
C ILE A 173 -22.39 -3.05 2.73
N ALA A 174 -22.13 -2.60 1.50
CA ALA A 174 -23.13 -1.92 0.69
C ALA A 174 -24.34 -2.83 0.42
N ASN A 175 -24.10 -4.07 -0.01
CA ASN A 175 -25.15 -5.05 -0.24
C ASN A 175 -25.94 -5.36 1.04
N ALA A 176 -25.26 -5.51 2.18
CA ALA A 176 -25.93 -5.75 3.46
C ALA A 176 -26.80 -4.55 3.87
N ALA A 177 -26.36 -3.32 3.63
CA ALA A 177 -27.15 -2.12 3.90
C ALA A 177 -28.40 -2.03 3.01
N GLU A 178 -28.29 -2.38 1.73
CA GLU A 178 -29.45 -2.43 0.82
C GLU A 178 -30.48 -3.49 1.26
N LEU A 179 -30.03 -4.66 1.70
CA LEU A 179 -30.91 -5.71 2.23
C LEU A 179 -31.65 -5.27 3.50
N LEU A 180 -31.00 -4.52 4.39
CA LEU A 180 -31.66 -3.99 5.58
C LEU A 180 -32.71 -2.92 5.24
N ASN A 181 -32.47 -2.11 4.22
CA ASN A 181 -33.43 -1.09 3.79
C ASN A 181 -34.66 -1.69 3.09
N THR A 182 -34.50 -2.82 2.40
CA THR A 182 -35.62 -3.51 1.73
C THR A 182 -36.50 -4.30 2.68
N ASN A 183 -35.97 -4.77 3.82
CA ASN A 183 -36.75 -5.46 4.85
C ASN A 183 -37.54 -4.52 5.79
N ASN A 184 -37.28 -3.21 5.74
CA ASN A 184 -37.91 -2.20 6.59
C ASN A 184 -38.98 -1.35 5.87
N ASN A 185 -39.29 -1.67 4.61
CA ASN A 185 -40.37 -1.09 3.79
C ASN A 185 -41.42 -2.15 3.48
#